data_AF-A0A952TJJ1-F1
#
_entry.id   AF-A0A952TJJ1-F1
#
_cell.length_a   1.000
_cell.length_b   1.000
_cell.length_c   1.000
_cell.angle_alpha   90.00
_cell.angle_beta   90.00
_cell.angle_gamma   90.00
#
_symmetry.space_group_name_H-M   'P 1'
#
loop_
_entity.id
_entity.type
_entity.pdbx_description
1 polymer ?
#
loop_
_entity_poly.entity_id
_entity_poly.type
_entity_poly.pdbx_seq_one_letter_code
_entity_poly.pdbx_strand_id
1 'polypeptide(L)'
;MMFWFVTLFAVATLASQSAMDLFATLLCLVVLFKMGRRLWAGESLRSVLRPIGMEKLFLAWLVVIGLSFAFSPLSNTDWVFRLLEFRWIFIFYCLAWAICEMGVRPKAQIPASIILGICSLYAIVVWFLGFDPINPSYDLAPWSGGHRTGGLLSNAMTFGHIYGIYFCLGVGLSLMALRWKSSYLRFLVPALVVTGVAVILSFTRGIWIAMAFATLIMGFMYSLRLGALLTALGAGAVWLMTVAWPTMAERMTMALSSGDERQWIWKGHFKIFMDHPILGVGYGENSRIIRQYYDMVGAPAGVIESHAHNQYLHFLAGTGVIGLIMYLLVLGGFLILTMRTYQRVSDREPFAKGLMLGCLGAQVAFILGGLTESNFEHSKLKFVMILIWALVVWQAEETHVLKERSV
;
A
#
# COMPACT_ATOMS: atom_id res chain seq x y z
N MET A 1 -20.10 10.99 14.85
CA MET A 1 -20.03 9.54 14.56
C MET A 1 -19.03 9.23 13.43
N MET A 2 -19.22 9.76 12.21
CA MET A 2 -18.32 9.48 11.07
C MET A 2 -16.83 9.81 11.33
N PHE A 3 -16.53 10.91 12.04
CA PHE A 3 -15.17 11.26 12.48
C PHE A 3 -14.48 10.10 13.19
N TRP A 4 -15.19 9.50 14.13
CA TRP A 4 -14.67 8.44 14.97
C TRP A 4 -14.42 7.18 14.16
N PHE A 5 -15.33 6.79 13.26
CA PHE A 5 -15.13 5.61 12.43
C PHE A 5 -13.98 5.77 11.43
N VAL A 6 -13.83 6.95 10.80
CA VAL A 6 -12.65 7.21 9.93
C VAL A 6 -11.36 7.19 10.75
N THR A 7 -11.35 7.82 11.93
CA THR A 7 -10.17 7.85 12.80
C THR A 7 -9.81 6.45 13.30
N LEU A 8 -10.78 5.68 13.80
CA LEU A 8 -10.59 4.32 14.29
C LEU A 8 -10.18 3.38 13.16
N PHE A 9 -10.73 3.53 11.95
CA PHE A 9 -10.27 2.82 10.76
C PHE A 9 -8.79 3.13 10.46
N ALA A 10 -8.41 4.42 10.45
CA ALA A 10 -7.03 4.85 10.21
C ALA A 10 -6.04 4.45 11.32
N VAL A 11 -6.51 4.21 12.54
CA VAL A 11 -5.69 3.62 13.62
C VAL A 11 -5.61 2.11 13.46
N ALA A 12 -6.72 1.47 13.10
CA ALA A 12 -6.78 0.02 12.90
C ALA A 12 -5.81 -0.45 11.81
N THR A 13 -5.56 0.34 10.77
CA THR A 13 -4.56 0.03 9.72
C THR A 13 -3.14 -0.18 10.25
N LEU A 14 -2.80 0.37 11.42
CA LEU A 14 -1.51 0.19 12.07
C LEU A 14 -1.42 -1.07 12.93
N ALA A 15 -2.56 -1.70 13.23
CA ALA A 15 -2.64 -2.70 14.29
C ALA A 15 -3.38 -4.00 13.91
N SER A 16 -4.58 -3.94 13.33
CA SER A 16 -5.44 -5.14 13.23
C SER A 16 -6.35 -5.16 12.01
N GLN A 17 -6.34 -6.29 11.29
CA GLN A 17 -7.24 -6.55 10.15
C GLN A 17 -8.71 -6.64 10.60
N SER A 18 -8.99 -7.31 11.72
CA SER A 18 -10.36 -7.47 12.20
C SER A 18 -10.95 -6.11 12.62
N ALA A 19 -10.16 -5.25 13.25
CA ALA A 19 -10.57 -3.89 13.58
C ALA A 19 -10.81 -3.05 12.31
N MET A 20 -9.94 -3.20 11.31
CA MET A 20 -10.07 -2.60 9.99
C MET A 20 -11.41 -2.96 9.34
N ASP A 21 -11.76 -4.26 9.27
CA ASP A 21 -13.03 -4.74 8.71
C ASP A 21 -14.25 -4.24 9.49
N LEU A 22 -14.17 -4.25 10.83
CA LEU A 22 -15.25 -3.75 11.70
C LEU A 22 -15.52 -2.27 11.46
N PHE A 23 -14.51 -1.41 11.56
CA PHE A 23 -14.69 0.04 11.42
C PHE A 23 -15.02 0.45 10.00
N ALA A 24 -14.49 -0.25 8.98
CA ALA A 24 -14.90 -0.05 7.59
C ALA A 24 -16.40 -0.34 7.39
N THR A 25 -16.88 -1.46 7.93
CA THR A 25 -18.29 -1.86 7.82
C THR A 25 -19.20 -0.86 8.52
N LEU A 26 -18.88 -0.48 9.76
CA LEU A 26 -19.64 0.53 10.52
C LEU A 26 -19.65 1.89 9.82
N LEU A 27 -18.51 2.29 9.22
CA LEU A 27 -18.44 3.50 8.41
C LEU A 27 -19.38 3.43 7.21
N CYS A 28 -19.36 2.31 6.46
CA CYS A 28 -20.22 2.12 5.29
C CYS A 28 -21.71 2.25 5.67
N LEU A 29 -22.14 1.64 6.78
CA LEU A 29 -23.53 1.73 7.24
C LEU A 29 -23.95 3.18 7.55
N VAL A 30 -23.08 3.95 8.24
CA VAL A 30 -23.36 5.38 8.51
C VAL A 30 -23.40 6.21 7.24
N VAL A 31 -22.50 5.95 6.30
CA VAL A 31 -22.44 6.67 5.02
C VAL A 31 -23.70 6.37 4.20
N LEU A 32 -24.07 5.10 4.04
CA LEU A 32 -25.30 4.70 3.35
C LEU A 32 -26.55 5.34 3.96
N PHE A 33 -26.66 5.35 5.29
CA PHE A 33 -27.78 6.00 5.97
C PHE A 33 -27.85 7.50 5.66
N LYS A 34 -26.71 8.20 5.70
CA LYS A 34 -26.65 9.63 5.37
C LYS A 34 -26.96 9.91 3.89
N MET A 35 -26.43 9.10 2.99
CA MET A 35 -26.72 9.19 1.56
C MET A 35 -28.21 8.97 1.29
N GLY A 36 -28.82 7.96 1.91
CA GLY A 36 -30.26 7.70 1.83
C GLY A 36 -31.09 8.88 2.32
N ARG A 37 -30.70 9.53 3.43
CA ARG A 37 -31.37 10.75 3.91
C ARG A 37 -31.28 11.91 2.93
N ARG A 38 -30.14 12.09 2.24
CA ARG A 38 -29.98 13.15 1.22
C ARG A 38 -30.86 12.89 0.00
N LEU A 39 -30.90 11.64 -0.47
CA LEU A 39 -31.78 11.24 -1.58
C LEU A 39 -33.25 11.44 -1.21
N TRP A 40 -33.65 11.05 0.01
CA TRP A 40 -35.01 11.27 0.51
C TRP A 40 -35.36 12.77 0.60
N ALA A 41 -34.39 13.62 0.91
CA ALA A 41 -34.56 15.07 0.92
C ALA A 41 -34.60 15.70 -0.49
N GLY A 42 -34.54 14.90 -1.56
CA GLY A 42 -34.65 15.36 -2.95
C GLY A 42 -33.32 15.74 -3.60
N GLU A 43 -32.18 15.49 -2.97
CA GLU A 43 -30.88 15.69 -3.63
C GLU A 43 -30.70 14.70 -4.79
N SER A 44 -30.12 15.18 -5.89
CA SER A 44 -29.85 14.33 -7.05
C SER A 44 -28.84 13.22 -6.74
N LEU A 45 -29.00 12.06 -7.38
CA LEU A 45 -28.10 10.92 -7.21
C LEU A 45 -26.63 11.29 -7.46
N ARG A 46 -26.36 12.13 -8.47
CA ARG A 46 -25.01 12.61 -8.80
C ARG A 46 -24.40 13.46 -7.67
N SER A 47 -25.21 14.32 -7.05
CA SER A 47 -24.79 15.13 -5.89
C SER A 47 -24.42 14.24 -4.70
N VAL A 48 -25.24 13.23 -4.44
CA VAL A 48 -25.05 12.33 -3.29
C VAL A 48 -23.86 11.39 -3.48
N LEU A 49 -23.70 10.81 -4.67
CA LEU A 49 -22.63 9.83 -4.96
C LEU A 49 -21.25 10.47 -5.13
N ARG A 50 -21.17 11.75 -5.53
CA ARG A 50 -19.90 12.47 -5.79
C ARG A 50 -18.93 11.68 -6.67
N PRO A 51 -19.28 11.42 -7.94
CA PRO A 51 -18.43 10.61 -8.82
C PRO A 51 -17.05 11.26 -9.01
N ILE A 52 -16.01 10.44 -8.95
CA ILE A 52 -14.59 10.81 -9.07
C ILE A 52 -14.04 10.57 -10.49
N GLY A 53 -14.84 9.96 -11.38
CA GLY A 53 -14.46 9.69 -12.76
C GLY A 53 -13.64 8.40 -12.95
N MET A 54 -13.65 7.50 -11.96
CA MET A 54 -13.00 6.17 -12.04
C MET A 54 -14.00 5.01 -11.95
N GLU A 55 -15.30 5.31 -11.83
CA GLU A 55 -16.37 4.33 -11.63
C GLU A 55 -16.40 3.32 -12.78
N LYS A 56 -16.33 3.81 -14.03
CA LYS A 56 -16.31 2.96 -15.23
C LYS A 56 -15.10 2.04 -15.25
N LEU A 57 -13.94 2.52 -14.80
CA LEU A 57 -12.71 1.73 -14.74
C LEU A 57 -12.83 0.62 -13.68
N PHE A 58 -13.34 0.93 -12.50
CA PHE A 58 -13.59 -0.09 -11.46
C PHE A 58 -14.61 -1.13 -11.91
N LEU A 59 -15.70 -0.71 -12.55
CA LEU A 59 -16.71 -1.63 -13.09
C LEU A 59 -16.11 -2.52 -14.19
N ALA A 60 -15.35 -1.94 -15.13
CA ALA A 60 -14.65 -2.72 -16.15
C ALA A 60 -13.68 -3.73 -15.53
N TRP A 61 -12.95 -3.32 -14.49
CA TRP A 61 -12.04 -4.22 -13.79
C TRP A 61 -12.78 -5.37 -13.09
N LEU A 62 -13.89 -5.09 -12.40
CA LEU A 62 -14.73 -6.13 -11.79
C LEU A 62 -15.28 -7.11 -12.81
N VAL A 63 -15.69 -6.63 -14.00
CA VAL A 63 -16.11 -7.51 -15.10
C VAL A 63 -14.96 -8.40 -15.55
N VAL A 64 -13.75 -7.86 -15.73
CA VAL A 64 -12.56 -8.65 -16.11
C VAL A 64 -12.22 -9.70 -15.05
N ILE A 65 -12.29 -9.35 -13.76
CA ILE A 65 -12.11 -10.30 -12.65
C ILE A 65 -13.19 -11.39 -12.69
N GLY A 66 -14.46 -11.03 -12.92
CA GLY A 66 -15.54 -12.00 -13.03
C GLY A 66 -15.35 -12.97 -14.20
N LEU A 67 -14.95 -12.43 -15.35
CA LEU A 67 -14.68 -13.21 -16.57
C LEU A 67 -13.47 -14.12 -16.41
N SER A 68 -12.44 -13.75 -15.63
CA SER A 68 -11.27 -14.62 -15.45
C SER A 68 -11.61 -15.94 -14.74
N PHE A 69 -12.62 -15.96 -13.87
CA PHE A 69 -13.06 -17.20 -13.22
C PHE A 69 -13.70 -18.21 -14.16
N ALA A 70 -14.23 -17.78 -15.30
CA ALA A 70 -14.75 -18.70 -16.32
C ALA A 70 -13.65 -19.60 -16.93
N PHE A 71 -12.38 -19.20 -16.76
CA PHE A 71 -11.20 -19.91 -17.24
C PHE A 71 -10.42 -20.61 -16.11
N SER A 72 -10.99 -20.65 -14.89
CA SER A 72 -10.37 -21.39 -13.80
C SER A 72 -10.41 -22.89 -14.09
N PRO A 73 -9.27 -23.60 -13.98
CA PRO A 73 -9.24 -25.05 -14.15
C PRO A 73 -9.81 -25.79 -12.93
N LEU A 74 -10.12 -25.08 -11.84
CA LEU A 74 -10.65 -25.66 -10.61
C LEU A 74 -12.18 -25.78 -10.68
N SER A 75 -12.70 -27.00 -10.48
CA SER A 75 -14.14 -27.29 -10.47
C SER A 75 -14.88 -26.72 -9.24
N ASN A 76 -14.14 -26.33 -8.19
CA ASN A 76 -14.67 -25.81 -6.93
C ASN A 76 -14.24 -24.36 -6.65
N THR A 77 -14.09 -23.53 -7.68
CA THR A 77 -13.78 -22.11 -7.50
C THR A 77 -14.96 -21.38 -6.86
N ASP A 78 -14.75 -20.85 -5.65
CA ASP A 78 -15.69 -19.94 -4.98
C ASP A 78 -15.52 -18.52 -5.55
N TRP A 79 -15.93 -18.36 -6.80
CA TRP A 79 -15.83 -17.10 -7.54
C TRP A 79 -16.62 -15.97 -6.85
N VAL A 80 -17.68 -16.31 -6.11
CA VAL A 80 -18.47 -15.34 -5.35
C VAL A 80 -17.63 -14.78 -4.21
N PHE A 81 -16.99 -15.63 -3.40
CA PHE A 81 -16.10 -15.17 -2.33
C PHE A 81 -14.97 -14.30 -2.88
N ARG A 82 -14.32 -14.72 -3.97
CA ARG A 82 -13.24 -13.95 -4.61
C ARG A 82 -13.70 -12.58 -5.13
N LEU A 83 -14.89 -12.50 -5.72
CA LEU A 83 -15.47 -11.21 -6.10
C LEU A 83 -15.78 -10.34 -4.88
N LEU A 84 -16.26 -10.92 -3.79
CA LEU A 84 -16.51 -10.21 -2.54
C LEU A 84 -15.22 -9.67 -1.91
N GLU A 85 -14.04 -10.24 -2.20
CA GLU A 85 -12.76 -9.63 -1.80
C GLU A 85 -12.57 -8.22 -2.40
N PHE A 86 -13.25 -7.89 -3.52
CA PHE A 86 -13.26 -6.55 -4.12
C PHE A 86 -14.21 -5.56 -3.44
N ARG A 87 -14.85 -5.94 -2.33
CA ARG A 87 -15.63 -5.02 -1.47
C ARG A 87 -14.85 -3.78 -1.03
N TRP A 88 -13.52 -3.81 -1.09
CA TRP A 88 -12.67 -2.65 -0.85
C TRP A 88 -13.00 -1.47 -1.78
N ILE A 89 -13.52 -1.69 -2.99
CA ILE A 89 -13.96 -0.60 -3.89
C ILE A 89 -15.14 0.15 -3.26
N PHE A 90 -16.12 -0.58 -2.73
CA PHE A 90 -17.26 0.01 -2.03
C PHE A 90 -16.82 0.74 -0.75
N ILE A 91 -15.96 0.09 0.05
CA ILE A 91 -15.37 0.71 1.27
C ILE A 91 -14.61 1.98 0.91
N PHE A 92 -13.85 1.98 -0.19
CA PHE A 92 -13.14 3.15 -0.69
C PHE A 92 -14.10 4.32 -0.98
N TYR A 93 -15.20 4.09 -1.69
CA TYR A 93 -16.19 5.16 -1.95
C TYR A 93 -16.83 5.67 -0.66
N CYS A 94 -17.18 4.79 0.28
CA CYS A 94 -17.69 5.23 1.58
C CYS A 94 -16.66 6.04 2.37
N LEU A 95 -15.39 5.63 2.34
CA LEU A 95 -14.28 6.32 3.01
C LEU A 95 -14.01 7.69 2.36
N ALA A 96 -13.93 7.75 1.03
CA ALA A 96 -13.77 9.00 0.29
C ALA A 96 -14.93 9.96 0.56
N TRP A 97 -16.17 9.49 0.48
CA TRP A 97 -17.36 10.29 0.80
C TRP A 97 -17.31 10.84 2.23
N ALA A 98 -16.95 9.99 3.19
CA ALA A 98 -16.83 10.38 4.59
C ALA A 98 -15.74 11.43 4.81
N ILE A 99 -14.57 11.28 4.20
CA ILE A 99 -13.48 12.26 4.34
C ILE A 99 -13.86 13.57 3.65
N CYS A 100 -14.48 13.53 2.47
CA CYS A 100 -14.90 14.73 1.75
C CYS A 100 -15.99 15.52 2.49
N GLU A 101 -16.88 14.84 3.19
CA GLU A 101 -17.92 15.48 3.99
C GLU A 101 -17.37 16.14 5.27
N MET A 102 -16.22 15.68 5.77
CA MET A 102 -15.68 16.09 7.08
C MET A 102 -14.49 17.03 6.99
N GLY A 103 -13.75 16.96 5.88
CA GLY A 103 -12.44 17.56 5.72
C GLY A 103 -11.37 16.92 6.61
N VAL A 104 -10.10 17.17 6.27
CA VAL A 104 -8.96 16.78 7.09
C VAL A 104 -8.34 18.02 7.71
N ARG A 105 -8.26 18.03 9.05
CA ARG A 105 -7.71 19.16 9.80
C ARG A 105 -6.21 19.01 9.97
N PRO A 106 -5.38 20.05 9.76
CA PRO A 106 -3.94 19.98 9.98
C PRO A 106 -3.55 19.50 11.38
N LYS A 107 -4.35 19.83 12.40
CA LYS A 107 -4.11 19.41 13.80
C LYS A 107 -4.20 17.89 14.02
N ALA A 108 -4.87 17.13 13.15
CA ALA A 108 -4.94 15.67 13.25
C ALA A 108 -3.58 14.98 13.02
N GLN A 109 -2.59 15.68 12.46
CA GLN A 109 -1.23 15.17 12.29
C GLN A 109 -0.56 14.83 13.64
N ILE A 110 -0.85 15.58 14.70
CA ILE A 110 -0.23 15.37 16.01
C ILE A 110 -0.62 14.01 16.60
N PRO A 111 -1.91 13.72 16.86
CA PRO A 111 -2.29 12.41 17.37
C PRO A 111 -1.93 11.27 16.41
N ALA A 112 -2.03 11.47 15.09
CA ALA A 112 -1.60 10.47 14.11
C ALA A 112 -0.10 10.13 14.24
N SER A 113 0.76 11.13 14.40
CA SER A 113 2.21 10.94 14.58
C SER A 113 2.52 10.21 15.89
N ILE A 114 1.84 10.58 16.98
CA ILE A 114 2.02 9.94 18.29
C ILE A 114 1.62 8.46 18.21
N ILE A 115 0.46 8.14 17.63
CA ILE A 115 -0.02 6.77 17.48
C ILE A 115 0.94 5.96 16.60
N LEU A 116 1.36 6.49 15.45
CA LEU A 116 2.34 5.84 14.59
C LEU A 116 3.66 5.56 15.34
N GLY A 117 4.14 6.54 16.11
CA GLY A 117 5.35 6.39 16.93
C GLY A 117 5.21 5.30 17.99
N ILE A 118 4.09 5.27 18.72
CA ILE A 118 3.82 4.23 19.73
C ILE A 118 3.77 2.84 19.10
N CYS A 119 3.02 2.67 18.00
CA CYS A 119 2.92 1.36 17.34
C CYS A 119 4.27 0.93 16.71
N SER A 120 5.07 1.88 16.23
CA SER A 120 6.43 1.62 15.74
C SER A 120 7.37 1.23 16.88
N LEU A 121 7.30 1.91 18.02
CA LEU A 121 8.08 1.60 19.21
C LEU A 121 7.76 0.19 19.72
N TYR A 122 6.49 -0.20 19.72
CA TYR A 122 6.08 -1.56 20.05
C TYR A 122 6.81 -2.60 19.19
N ALA A 123 6.88 -2.38 17.87
CA ALA A 123 7.58 -3.30 16.97
C ALA A 123 9.08 -3.42 17.30
N ILE A 124 9.73 -2.32 17.71
CA ILE A 124 11.13 -2.34 18.16
C ILE A 124 11.26 -3.14 19.46
N VAL A 125 10.36 -2.94 20.42
CA VAL A 125 10.34 -3.69 21.69
C VAL A 125 10.19 -5.19 21.43
N VAL A 126 9.25 -5.60 20.58
CA VAL A 126 9.06 -7.01 20.18
C VAL A 126 10.35 -7.59 19.60
N TRP A 127 11.06 -6.83 18.77
CA TRP A 127 12.32 -7.27 18.18
C TRP A 127 13.39 -7.56 19.26
N PHE A 128 13.54 -6.67 20.24
CA PHE A 128 14.50 -6.85 21.34
C PHE A 128 14.10 -7.96 22.32
N LEU A 129 12.79 -8.14 22.57
CA LEU A 129 12.30 -9.20 23.45
C LEU A 129 12.46 -10.60 22.85
N GLY A 130 12.43 -10.72 21.52
CA GLY A 130 12.45 -12.01 20.84
C GLY A 130 11.14 -12.79 20.95
N PHE A 131 10.07 -12.19 21.48
CA PHE A 131 8.71 -12.72 21.45
C PHE A 131 7.69 -11.57 21.41
N ASP A 132 6.46 -11.85 20.97
CA ASP A 132 5.36 -10.88 20.92
C ASP A 132 4.49 -10.98 22.20
N PRO A 133 4.53 -9.99 23.12
CA PRO A 133 3.76 -10.06 24.37
C PRO A 133 2.25 -9.88 24.18
N ILE A 134 1.80 -9.28 23.08
CA ILE A 134 0.37 -9.12 22.77
C ILE A 134 -0.16 -10.34 22.02
N ASN A 135 0.69 -11.00 21.23
CA ASN A 135 0.36 -12.25 20.56
C ASN A 135 1.40 -13.34 20.83
N PRO A 136 1.43 -13.94 22.04
CA PRO A 136 2.45 -14.93 22.42
C PRO A 136 2.44 -16.19 21.56
N SER A 137 1.33 -16.45 20.85
CA SER A 137 1.20 -17.59 19.93
C SER A 137 1.90 -17.38 18.59
N TYR A 138 2.29 -16.14 18.26
CA TYR A 138 2.96 -15.82 17.02
C TYR A 138 4.46 -16.07 17.14
N ASP A 139 4.95 -17.08 16.44
CA ASP A 139 6.37 -17.37 16.36
C ASP A 139 7.06 -16.32 15.49
N LEU A 140 8.05 -15.63 16.06
CA LEU A 140 8.77 -14.60 15.32
C LEU A 140 9.68 -15.30 14.31
N ALA A 141 9.42 -15.07 13.02
CA ALA A 141 10.20 -15.71 11.96
C ALA A 141 11.71 -15.46 12.16
N PRO A 142 12.53 -16.53 12.27
CA PRO A 142 13.96 -16.39 12.43
C PRO A 142 14.58 -15.77 11.16
N TRP A 143 15.59 -14.93 11.34
CA TRP A 143 16.32 -14.29 10.26
C TRP A 143 17.79 -14.17 10.62
N SER A 144 18.70 -14.60 9.75
CA SER A 144 20.16 -14.71 9.96
C SER A 144 20.72 -13.75 11.04
N GLY A 145 20.86 -14.24 12.27
CA GLY A 145 21.37 -13.47 13.43
C GLY A 145 20.32 -12.92 14.41
N GLY A 146 19.03 -13.23 14.27
CA GLY A 146 17.95 -12.80 15.18
C GLY A 146 16.54 -13.16 14.69
N HIS A 147 15.56 -12.34 15.02
CA HIS A 147 14.15 -12.50 14.63
C HIS A 147 13.66 -11.28 13.85
N ARG A 148 12.54 -11.41 13.14
CA ARG A 148 11.86 -10.30 12.44
C ARG A 148 10.69 -9.78 13.27
N THR A 149 10.52 -8.47 13.32
CA THR A 149 9.31 -7.89 13.95
C THR A 149 8.19 -7.67 12.94
N GLY A 150 6.98 -8.11 13.30
CA GLY A 150 5.73 -7.78 12.63
C GLY A 150 4.92 -6.69 13.32
N GLY A 151 5.43 -6.15 14.43
CA GLY A 151 4.68 -5.28 15.33
C GLY A 151 3.30 -5.86 15.66
N LEU A 152 2.31 -4.98 15.83
CA LEU A 152 0.92 -5.37 16.09
C LEU A 152 0.26 -6.16 14.94
N LEU A 153 0.85 -6.15 13.74
CA LEU A 153 0.28 -6.82 12.57
C LEU A 153 0.68 -8.30 12.47
N SER A 154 1.59 -8.77 13.33
CA SER A 154 2.11 -10.15 13.42
C SER A 154 2.48 -10.75 12.04
N ASN A 155 3.01 -9.93 11.13
CA ASN A 155 3.61 -10.36 9.87
C ASN A 155 4.63 -9.31 9.42
N ALA A 156 5.91 -9.67 9.40
CA ALA A 156 7.00 -8.72 9.16
C ALA A 156 6.94 -8.03 7.78
N MET A 157 6.50 -8.72 6.73
CA MET A 157 6.40 -8.14 5.39
C MET A 157 5.22 -7.17 5.30
N THR A 158 4.05 -7.60 5.77
CA THR A 158 2.85 -6.74 5.83
C THR A 158 3.14 -5.48 6.65
N PHE A 159 3.75 -5.65 7.83
CA PHE A 159 4.16 -4.56 8.70
C PHE A 159 5.12 -3.60 7.99
N GLY A 160 6.22 -4.11 7.44
CA GLY A 160 7.23 -3.30 6.76
C GLY A 160 6.62 -2.45 5.65
N HIS A 161 5.77 -3.04 4.80
CA HIS A 161 5.12 -2.34 3.71
C HIS A 161 4.12 -1.27 4.19
N ILE A 162 3.26 -1.59 5.17
CA ILE A 162 2.29 -0.61 5.71
C ILE A 162 3.01 0.57 6.36
N TYR A 163 4.00 0.30 7.22
CA TYR A 163 4.72 1.34 7.94
C TYR A 163 5.65 2.12 7.01
N GLY A 164 6.17 1.49 5.95
CA GLY A 164 6.90 2.18 4.89
C GLY A 164 6.05 3.17 4.09
N ILE A 165 4.77 2.84 3.85
CA ILE A 165 3.80 3.76 3.22
C ILE A 165 3.53 4.96 4.14
N TYR A 166 3.28 4.71 5.43
CA TYR A 166 3.08 5.79 6.41
C TYR A 166 4.32 6.65 6.62
N PHE A 167 5.51 6.04 6.58
CA PHE A 167 6.77 6.77 6.60
C PHE A 167 6.86 7.73 5.41
N CYS A 168 6.58 7.27 4.19
CA CYS A 168 6.62 8.13 3.00
C CYS A 168 5.59 9.26 3.06
N LEU A 169 4.38 8.98 3.59
CA LEU A 169 3.37 10.00 3.86
C LEU A 169 3.90 11.09 4.80
N GLY A 170 4.52 10.68 5.92
CA GLY A 170 5.07 11.61 6.89
C GLY A 170 6.31 12.36 6.40
N VAL A 171 7.14 11.77 5.53
CA VAL A 171 8.26 12.48 4.87
C VAL A 171 7.72 13.64 4.03
N GLY A 172 6.71 13.41 3.20
CA GLY A 172 6.09 14.48 2.39
C GLY A 172 5.53 15.62 3.23
N LEU A 173 4.82 15.28 4.33
CA LEU A 173 4.37 16.26 5.32
C LEU A 173 5.54 17.02 5.96
N SER A 174 6.61 16.33 6.36
CA SER A 174 7.79 16.93 7.01
C SER A 174 8.53 17.92 6.11
N LEU A 175 8.67 17.61 4.81
CA LEU A 175 9.36 18.50 3.87
C LEU A 175 8.67 19.85 3.77
N MET A 176 7.33 19.86 3.68
CA MET A 176 6.56 21.12 3.70
C MET A 176 6.55 21.76 5.09
N ALA A 177 6.59 20.98 6.17
CA ALA A 177 6.71 21.49 7.54
C ALA A 177 7.95 22.35 7.76
N LEU A 178 9.08 21.85 7.27
CA LEU A 178 10.41 22.42 7.47
C LEU A 178 10.48 23.79 6.81
N ARG A 179 9.90 23.92 5.60
CA ARG A 179 9.79 25.19 4.88
C ARG A 179 9.08 26.28 5.70
N TRP A 180 8.14 25.89 6.57
CA TRP A 180 7.32 26.80 7.38
C TRP A 180 7.61 26.74 8.88
N LYS A 181 8.72 26.09 9.30
CA LYS A 181 9.15 25.96 10.70
C LYS A 181 8.04 25.55 11.65
N SER A 182 7.18 24.64 11.20
CA SER A 182 5.96 24.35 11.94
C SER A 182 6.22 23.52 13.19
N SER A 183 5.53 23.85 14.28
CA SER A 183 5.72 23.16 15.57
C SER A 183 5.29 21.69 15.56
N TYR A 184 4.62 21.18 14.52
CA TYR A 184 4.27 19.75 14.46
C TYR A 184 5.48 18.84 14.23
N LEU A 185 6.59 19.37 13.73
CA LEU A 185 7.84 18.62 13.52
C LEU A 185 8.34 17.92 14.79
N ARG A 186 8.09 18.51 15.96
CA ARG A 186 8.48 17.94 17.27
C ARG A 186 7.76 16.62 17.61
N PHE A 187 6.68 16.29 16.90
CA PHE A 187 5.99 15.00 17.02
C PHE A 187 6.24 14.11 15.80
N LEU A 188 6.21 14.69 14.59
CA LEU A 188 6.32 13.93 13.34
C LEU A 188 7.72 13.35 13.12
N VAL A 189 8.79 14.13 13.36
CA VAL A 189 10.16 13.65 13.10
C VAL A 189 10.55 12.50 14.03
N PRO A 190 10.32 12.56 15.35
CA PRO A 190 10.58 11.41 16.22
C PRO A 190 9.78 10.17 15.79
N ALA A 191 8.50 10.33 15.45
CA ALA A 191 7.67 9.23 14.96
C ALA A 191 8.28 8.59 13.70
N LEU A 192 8.71 9.40 12.73
CA LEU A 192 9.35 8.89 11.50
C LEU A 192 10.68 8.18 11.75
N VAL A 193 11.50 8.67 12.69
CA VAL A 193 12.75 7.99 13.06
C VAL A 193 12.45 6.62 13.66
N VAL A 194 11.52 6.55 14.62
CA VAL A 194 11.11 5.27 15.24
C VAL A 194 10.49 4.33 14.20
N THR A 195 9.64 4.84 13.30
CA THR A 195 9.06 4.06 12.20
C THR A 195 10.14 3.55 11.24
N GLY A 196 11.11 4.37 10.86
CA GLY A 196 12.21 3.97 9.99
C GLY A 196 13.03 2.83 10.59
N VAL A 197 13.40 2.95 11.87
CA VAL A 197 14.09 1.89 12.62
C VAL A 197 13.25 0.62 12.66
N ALA A 198 11.96 0.72 13.01
CA ALA A 198 11.07 -0.43 13.09
C ALA A 198 10.94 -1.15 11.73
N VAL A 199 10.83 -0.41 10.63
CA VAL A 199 10.79 -0.98 9.27
C VAL A 199 12.10 -1.68 8.91
N ILE A 200 13.26 -1.16 9.34
CA ILE A 200 14.56 -1.85 9.19
C ILE A 200 14.59 -3.15 10.01
N LEU A 201 14.04 -3.18 11.21
CA LEU A 201 13.98 -4.41 12.02
C LEU A 201 12.98 -5.45 11.49
N SER A 202 12.12 -5.09 10.52
CA SER A 202 11.26 -6.05 9.82
C SER A 202 12.01 -6.93 8.81
N PHE A 203 13.26 -6.57 8.47
CA PHE A 203 14.09 -7.23 7.43
C PHE A 203 13.41 -7.36 6.05
N THR A 204 12.44 -6.49 5.76
CA THR A 204 11.73 -6.47 4.47
C THR A 204 12.45 -5.55 3.48
N ARG A 205 13.56 -6.04 2.92
CA ARG A 205 14.47 -5.28 2.05
C ARG A 205 13.77 -4.55 0.89
N GLY A 206 12.75 -5.17 0.28
CA GLY A 206 12.01 -4.61 -0.83
C GLY A 206 11.35 -3.26 -0.52
N ILE A 207 10.76 -3.11 0.67
CA ILE A 207 10.16 -1.83 1.08
C ILE A 207 11.23 -0.78 1.39
N TRP A 208 12.42 -1.13 1.87
CA TRP A 208 13.48 -0.14 2.12
C TRP A 208 13.91 0.54 0.82
N ILE A 209 14.09 -0.25 -0.24
CA ILE A 209 14.42 0.24 -1.57
C ILE A 209 13.27 1.13 -2.07
N ALA A 210 12.02 0.65 -1.99
CA ALA A 210 10.85 1.40 -2.42
C ALA A 210 10.69 2.74 -1.67
N MET A 211 10.92 2.77 -0.35
CA MET A 211 10.91 3.99 0.49
C MET A 211 12.04 4.95 0.11
N ALA A 212 13.24 4.43 -0.15
CA ALA A 212 14.38 5.24 -0.56
C ALA A 212 14.11 5.93 -1.91
N PHE A 213 13.60 5.18 -2.89
CA PHE A 213 13.19 5.73 -4.19
C PHE A 213 12.04 6.74 -4.06
N ALA A 214 11.01 6.45 -3.26
CA ALA A 214 9.91 7.38 -3.01
C ALA A 214 10.40 8.68 -2.36
N THR A 215 11.28 8.58 -1.35
CA THR A 215 11.91 9.72 -0.68
C THR A 215 12.78 10.52 -1.64
N LEU A 216 13.52 9.85 -2.53
CA LEU A 216 14.33 10.50 -3.55
C LEU A 216 13.48 11.32 -4.53
N ILE A 217 12.40 10.74 -5.04
CA ILE A 217 11.44 11.42 -5.93
C ILE A 217 10.85 12.66 -5.22
N MET A 218 10.39 12.51 -3.98
CA MET A 218 9.89 13.64 -3.19
C MET A 218 10.98 14.69 -2.95
N GLY A 219 12.24 14.27 -2.76
CA GLY A 219 13.39 15.16 -2.62
C GLY A 219 13.64 16.02 -3.86
N PHE A 220 13.62 15.44 -5.06
CA PHE A 220 13.74 16.18 -6.31
C PHE A 220 12.56 17.13 -6.56
N MET A 221 11.34 16.68 -6.25
CA MET A 221 10.15 17.53 -6.34
C MET A 221 10.17 18.69 -5.35
N TYR A 222 10.80 18.49 -4.18
CA TYR A 222 11.02 19.55 -3.20
C TYR A 222 12.08 20.54 -3.66
N SER A 223 13.26 20.06 -4.07
CA SER A 223 14.32 20.87 -4.67
C SER A 223 15.40 19.99 -5.32
N LEU A 224 16.01 20.47 -6.41
CA LEU A 224 17.14 19.77 -7.06
C LEU A 224 18.30 19.49 -6.09
N ARG A 225 18.58 20.43 -5.17
CA ARG A 225 19.65 20.29 -4.18
C ARG A 225 19.41 19.14 -3.21
N LEU A 226 18.18 19.01 -2.69
CA LEU A 226 17.84 17.91 -1.79
C LEU A 226 17.87 16.56 -2.51
N GLY A 227 17.31 16.49 -3.73
CA GLY A 227 17.39 15.27 -4.55
C GLY A 227 18.83 14.85 -4.86
N ALA A 228 19.69 15.80 -5.24
CA ALA A 228 21.12 15.55 -5.48
C ALA A 228 21.84 15.09 -4.20
N LEU A 229 21.56 15.72 -3.05
CA LEU A 229 22.11 15.30 -1.76
C LEU A 229 21.70 13.86 -1.40
N LEU A 230 20.40 13.53 -1.51
CA LEU A 230 19.90 12.18 -1.24
C LEU A 230 20.51 11.15 -2.19
N THR A 231 20.70 11.52 -3.46
CA THR A 231 21.39 10.68 -4.46
C THR A 231 22.84 10.43 -4.04
N ALA A 232 23.58 11.48 -3.66
CA ALA A 232 24.97 11.39 -3.23
C ALA A 232 25.11 10.56 -1.95
N LEU A 233 24.20 10.73 -0.98
CA LEU A 233 24.17 9.91 0.24
C LEU A 233 23.87 8.44 -0.07
N GLY A 234 22.90 8.17 -0.95
CA GLY A 234 22.59 6.81 -1.39
C GLY A 234 23.76 6.15 -2.12
N ALA A 235 24.38 6.85 -3.07
CA ALA A 235 25.57 6.37 -3.79
C ALA A 235 26.76 6.17 -2.85
N GLY A 236 26.98 7.09 -1.91
CA GLY A 236 28.02 6.99 -0.89
C GLY A 236 27.80 5.80 0.05
N ALA A 237 26.54 5.53 0.45
CA ALA A 237 26.20 4.37 1.25
C ALA A 237 26.46 3.05 0.49
N VAL A 238 26.05 2.96 -0.78
CA VAL A 238 26.33 1.80 -1.64
C VAL A 238 27.84 1.62 -1.82
N TRP A 239 28.56 2.69 -2.16
CA TRP A 239 30.01 2.67 -2.31
C TRP A 239 30.71 2.20 -1.03
N LEU A 240 30.35 2.78 0.12
CA LEU A 240 30.90 2.39 1.43
C LEU A 240 30.61 0.92 1.73
N MET A 241 29.39 0.43 1.49
CA MET A 241 29.05 -0.98 1.67
C MET A 241 29.90 -1.90 0.78
N THR A 242 30.15 -1.51 -0.47
CA THR A 242 30.95 -2.32 -1.42
C THR A 242 32.45 -2.32 -1.11
N VAL A 243 33.00 -1.20 -0.64
CA VAL A 243 34.45 -1.04 -0.42
C VAL A 243 34.85 -1.43 1.01
N ALA A 244 34.05 -1.06 2.01
CA ALA A 244 34.37 -1.34 3.42
C ALA A 244 34.03 -2.78 3.83
N TRP A 245 33.22 -3.50 3.03
CA TRP A 245 32.82 -4.88 3.36
C TRP A 245 32.78 -5.79 2.11
N PRO A 246 33.93 -6.23 1.58
CA PRO A 246 34.02 -7.04 0.36
C PRO A 246 33.16 -8.32 0.41
N THR A 247 33.06 -8.94 1.58
CA THR A 247 32.20 -10.12 1.83
C THR A 247 30.70 -9.79 1.76
N MET A 248 30.29 -8.52 1.97
CA MET A 248 28.92 -8.06 1.74
C MET A 248 28.65 -7.89 0.25
N ALA A 249 29.63 -7.46 -0.54
CA ALA A 249 29.49 -7.35 -1.99
C ALA A 249 29.26 -8.74 -2.62
N GLU A 250 30.01 -9.76 -2.20
CA GLU A 250 29.75 -11.15 -2.58
C GLU A 250 28.38 -11.64 -2.09
N ARG A 251 27.99 -11.29 -0.86
CA ARG A 251 26.64 -11.59 -0.33
C ARG A 251 25.54 -10.84 -1.05
N MET A 252 25.79 -9.67 -1.65
CA MET A 252 24.82 -8.92 -2.46
C MET A 252 24.69 -9.54 -3.84
N THR A 253 25.80 -9.93 -4.48
CA THR A 253 25.75 -10.72 -5.71
C THR A 253 25.03 -12.04 -5.46
N MET A 254 25.36 -12.70 -4.35
CA MET A 254 24.66 -13.89 -3.90
C MET A 254 23.22 -13.61 -3.48
N ALA A 255 22.84 -12.44 -2.96
CA ALA A 255 21.47 -12.11 -2.57
C ALA A 255 20.60 -11.67 -3.76
N LEU A 256 21.23 -11.11 -4.79
CA LEU A 256 20.66 -10.92 -6.11
C LEU A 256 20.48 -12.26 -6.82
N SER A 257 21.32 -13.26 -6.49
CA SER A 257 21.17 -14.64 -6.96
C SER A 257 20.50 -15.60 -5.96
N SER A 258 20.16 -15.18 -4.73
CA SER A 258 19.66 -16.05 -3.62
C SER A 258 18.17 -16.33 -3.77
N GLY A 259 17.73 -16.37 -5.03
CA GLY A 259 16.36 -16.50 -5.44
C GLY A 259 15.95 -17.93 -5.65
N ASP A 260 16.59 -18.95 -5.07
CA ASP A 260 16.26 -20.34 -5.42
C ASP A 260 14.76 -20.62 -5.28
N GLU A 261 14.11 -20.27 -4.16
CA GLU A 261 12.66 -20.46 -4.03
C GLU A 261 11.82 -19.47 -4.84
N ARG A 262 12.14 -18.17 -4.79
CA ARG A 262 11.37 -17.13 -5.52
C ARG A 262 11.45 -17.30 -7.04
N GLN A 263 12.56 -17.82 -7.54
CA GLN A 263 12.77 -18.13 -8.95
C GLN A 263 11.81 -19.22 -9.39
N TRP A 264 11.60 -20.27 -8.59
CA TRP A 264 10.61 -21.31 -8.90
C TRP A 264 9.18 -20.79 -8.80
N ILE A 265 8.87 -20.00 -7.76
CA ILE A 265 7.58 -19.31 -7.63
C ILE A 265 7.31 -18.49 -8.91
N TRP A 266 8.27 -17.67 -9.34
CA TRP A 266 8.12 -16.80 -10.51
C TRP A 266 8.03 -17.59 -11.81
N LYS A 267 8.85 -18.63 -12.00
CA LYS A 267 8.76 -19.52 -13.17
C LYS A 267 7.39 -20.20 -13.24
N GLY A 268 6.86 -20.69 -12.11
CA GLY A 268 5.54 -21.30 -12.03
C GLY A 268 4.43 -20.32 -12.42
N HIS A 269 4.36 -19.14 -11.77
CA HIS A 269 3.34 -18.13 -12.09
C HIS A 269 3.49 -17.58 -13.51
N PHE A 270 4.71 -17.45 -14.02
CA PHE A 270 4.94 -17.05 -15.40
C PHE A 270 4.48 -18.13 -16.39
N LYS A 271 4.68 -19.41 -16.08
CA LYS A 271 4.15 -20.51 -16.89
C LYS A 271 2.62 -20.53 -16.91
N ILE A 272 1.96 -20.27 -15.78
CA ILE A 272 0.48 -20.07 -15.73
C ILE A 272 0.06 -18.98 -16.70
N PHE A 273 0.75 -17.83 -16.68
CA PHE A 273 0.48 -16.73 -17.60
C PHE A 273 0.65 -17.16 -19.07
N MET A 274 1.73 -17.88 -19.41
CA MET A 274 1.98 -18.31 -20.79
C MET A 274 0.89 -19.25 -21.31
N ASP A 275 0.29 -20.07 -20.43
CA ASP A 275 -0.80 -20.97 -20.79
C ASP A 275 -2.17 -20.23 -20.82
N HIS A 276 -2.32 -19.14 -20.07
CA HIS A 276 -3.55 -18.35 -19.97
C HIS A 276 -3.34 -16.81 -20.11
N PRO A 277 -2.84 -16.30 -21.26
CA PRO A 277 -2.25 -14.96 -21.34
C PRO A 277 -3.26 -13.80 -21.29
N ILE A 278 -4.51 -14.03 -21.73
CA ILE A 278 -5.48 -12.94 -21.91
C ILE A 278 -6.24 -12.63 -20.62
N LEU A 279 -6.89 -13.65 -20.05
CA LEU A 279 -7.75 -13.52 -18.87
C LEU A 279 -7.22 -14.30 -17.64
N GLY A 280 -6.11 -15.02 -17.76
CA GLY A 280 -5.58 -15.81 -16.65
C GLY A 280 -6.50 -16.96 -16.24
N VAL A 281 -6.29 -17.44 -15.01
CA VAL A 281 -6.97 -18.61 -14.43
C VAL A 281 -7.98 -18.26 -13.33
N GLY A 282 -8.26 -16.98 -13.12
CA GLY A 282 -9.04 -16.49 -11.98
C GLY A 282 -8.15 -15.82 -10.93
N TYR A 283 -8.58 -14.65 -10.44
CA TYR A 283 -7.81 -13.88 -9.44
C TYR A 283 -7.66 -14.68 -8.14
N GLY A 284 -6.41 -14.91 -7.73
CA GLY A 284 -6.05 -15.69 -6.54
C GLY A 284 -6.06 -17.22 -6.75
N GLU A 285 -6.63 -17.72 -7.84
CA GLU A 285 -6.65 -19.16 -8.15
C GLU A 285 -5.28 -19.65 -8.68
N ASN A 286 -4.49 -18.75 -9.25
CA ASN A 286 -3.11 -19.01 -9.63
C ASN A 286 -2.26 -19.56 -8.46
N SER A 287 -2.47 -19.08 -7.24
CA SER A 287 -1.79 -19.62 -6.05
C SER A 287 -2.26 -21.05 -5.70
N ARG A 288 -3.52 -21.40 -5.98
CA ARG A 288 -4.08 -22.73 -5.67
C ARG A 288 -3.63 -23.80 -6.66
N ILE A 289 -3.37 -23.43 -7.91
CA ILE A 289 -2.95 -24.37 -8.96
C ILE A 289 -1.43 -24.43 -9.14
N ILE A 290 -0.68 -23.57 -8.42
CA ILE A 290 0.75 -23.37 -8.63
C ILE A 290 1.55 -24.67 -8.54
N ARG A 291 1.11 -25.62 -7.71
CA ARG A 291 1.75 -26.92 -7.55
C ARG A 291 1.86 -27.70 -8.86
N GLN A 292 0.80 -27.69 -9.68
CA GLN A 292 0.78 -28.38 -10.96
C GLN A 292 1.82 -27.80 -11.92
N TYR A 293 2.07 -26.49 -11.81
CA TYR A 293 3.03 -25.77 -12.63
C TYR A 293 4.47 -25.91 -12.14
N TYR A 294 4.68 -26.12 -10.84
CA TYR A 294 6.00 -26.45 -10.27
C TYR A 294 6.58 -27.72 -10.87
N ASP A 295 5.75 -28.76 -11.01
CA ASP A 295 6.18 -30.02 -11.63
C ASP A 295 6.58 -29.79 -13.11
N MET A 296 5.84 -28.94 -13.83
CA MET A 296 6.14 -28.60 -15.24
C MET A 296 7.42 -27.81 -15.43
N VAL A 297 7.77 -26.94 -14.47
CA VAL A 297 9.01 -26.13 -14.55
C VAL A 297 10.21 -26.81 -13.88
N GLY A 298 10.04 -28.02 -13.35
CA GLY A 298 11.11 -28.78 -12.69
C GLY A 298 11.52 -28.20 -11.34
N ALA A 299 10.59 -27.58 -10.60
CA ALA A 299 10.87 -27.07 -9.27
C ALA A 299 11.13 -28.22 -8.28
N PRO A 300 12.11 -28.08 -7.37
CA PRO A 300 12.41 -29.11 -6.39
C PRO A 300 11.24 -29.33 -5.41
N ALA A 301 11.18 -30.53 -4.81
CA ALA A 301 10.22 -30.81 -3.76
C ALA A 301 10.47 -29.88 -2.55
N GLY A 302 9.39 -29.38 -1.94
CA GLY A 302 9.46 -28.49 -0.77
C GLY A 302 9.41 -26.99 -1.10
N VAL A 303 9.38 -26.58 -2.37
CA VAL A 303 9.10 -25.17 -2.72
C VAL A 303 7.72 -24.79 -2.19
N ILE A 304 7.68 -23.68 -1.46
CA ILE A 304 6.45 -23.16 -0.86
C ILE A 304 5.43 -22.82 -1.95
N GLU A 305 4.22 -23.34 -1.78
CA GLU A 305 3.06 -22.97 -2.58
C GLU A 305 2.51 -21.66 -2.06
N SER A 306 2.80 -20.57 -2.76
CA SER A 306 2.37 -19.24 -2.36
C SER A 306 2.03 -18.36 -3.57
N HIS A 307 1.53 -17.18 -3.25
CA HIS A 307 1.43 -16.08 -4.20
C HIS A 307 2.80 -15.69 -4.76
N ALA A 308 2.80 -14.93 -5.85
CA ALA A 308 4.01 -14.74 -6.65
C ALA A 308 5.11 -13.92 -5.95
N HIS A 309 4.86 -13.36 -4.76
CA HIS A 309 5.71 -12.33 -4.13
C HIS A 309 6.13 -11.22 -5.11
N ASN A 310 5.27 -10.95 -6.09
CA ASN A 310 5.36 -9.94 -7.11
C ASN A 310 3.95 -9.67 -7.59
N GLN A 311 3.41 -8.52 -7.22
CA GLN A 311 2.02 -8.15 -7.47
C GLN A 311 1.65 -8.18 -8.94
N TYR A 312 2.58 -7.78 -9.81
CA TYR A 312 2.35 -7.70 -11.25
C TYR A 312 2.29 -9.08 -11.88
N LEU A 313 3.23 -9.95 -11.52
CA LEU A 313 3.22 -11.34 -11.97
C LEU A 313 2.00 -12.09 -11.41
N HIS A 314 1.61 -11.80 -10.17
CA HIS A 314 0.41 -12.40 -9.56
C HIS A 314 -0.86 -12.00 -10.32
N PHE A 315 -1.03 -10.72 -10.65
CA PHE A 315 -2.14 -10.28 -11.51
C PHE A 315 -2.05 -10.88 -12.92
N LEU A 316 -0.85 -10.94 -13.49
CA LEU A 316 -0.63 -11.47 -14.83
C LEU A 316 -1.03 -12.95 -14.93
N ALA A 317 -0.67 -13.77 -13.94
CA ALA A 317 -1.05 -15.18 -13.88
C ALA A 317 -2.55 -15.37 -13.58
N GLY A 318 -3.09 -14.64 -12.61
CA GLY A 318 -4.49 -14.81 -12.18
C GLY A 318 -5.52 -14.18 -13.12
N THR A 319 -5.18 -13.09 -13.81
CA THR A 319 -6.14 -12.28 -14.58
C THR A 319 -5.69 -11.94 -16.01
N GLY A 320 -4.53 -12.46 -16.41
CA GLY A 320 -3.95 -12.20 -17.72
C GLY A 320 -3.54 -10.74 -17.92
N VAL A 321 -3.17 -10.41 -19.15
CA VAL A 321 -2.73 -9.07 -19.52
C VAL A 321 -3.84 -8.03 -19.35
N ILE A 322 -5.11 -8.40 -19.57
CA ILE A 322 -6.23 -7.47 -19.46
C ILE A 322 -6.42 -7.04 -18.00
N GLY A 323 -6.42 -7.99 -17.06
CA GLY A 323 -6.56 -7.66 -15.64
C GLY A 323 -5.37 -6.89 -15.09
N LEU A 324 -4.14 -7.20 -15.55
CA LEU A 324 -2.95 -6.39 -15.21
C LEU A 324 -3.07 -4.96 -15.72
N ILE A 325 -3.52 -4.74 -16.97
CA ILE A 325 -3.73 -3.40 -17.52
C ILE A 325 -4.75 -2.62 -16.68
N MET A 326 -5.88 -3.23 -16.30
CA MET A 326 -6.88 -2.57 -15.46
C MET A 326 -6.31 -2.17 -14.10
N TYR A 327 -5.53 -3.05 -13.46
CA TYR A 327 -4.81 -2.74 -12.23
C TYR A 327 -3.87 -1.54 -12.39
N LEU A 328 -3.04 -1.53 -13.45
CA LEU A 328 -2.11 -0.44 -13.73
C LEU A 328 -2.82 0.87 -14.06
N LEU A 329 -3.96 0.83 -14.76
CA LEU A 329 -4.77 2.01 -15.05
C LEU A 329 -5.35 2.63 -13.77
N VAL A 330 -5.77 1.82 -12.79
CA VAL A 330 -6.24 2.32 -11.48
C VAL A 330 -5.08 2.99 -10.74
N LEU A 331 -3.93 2.31 -10.62
CA LEU A 331 -2.74 2.87 -9.97
C LEU A 331 -2.28 4.18 -10.64
N GLY A 332 -2.15 4.17 -11.96
CA GLY A 332 -1.78 5.33 -12.76
C GLY A 332 -2.80 6.46 -12.67
N GLY A 333 -4.09 6.11 -12.65
CA GLY A 333 -5.19 7.06 -12.49
C GLY A 333 -5.09 7.85 -11.19
N PHE A 334 -4.84 7.18 -10.06
CA PHE A 334 -4.64 7.84 -8.77
C PHE A 334 -3.31 8.59 -8.67
N LEU A 335 -2.22 8.06 -9.24
CA LEU A 335 -0.95 8.79 -9.33
C LEU A 335 -1.11 10.10 -10.10
N ILE A 336 -1.77 10.07 -11.26
CA ILE A 336 -2.06 11.26 -12.07
C ILE A 336 -2.94 12.23 -11.30
N LEU A 337 -4.00 11.74 -10.65
CA LEU A 337 -4.86 12.58 -9.82
C LEU A 337 -4.06 13.27 -8.71
N THR A 338 -3.22 12.51 -8.00
CA THR A 338 -2.34 13.02 -6.94
C THR A 338 -1.39 14.09 -7.46
N MET A 339 -0.76 13.86 -8.62
CA MET A 339 0.17 14.82 -9.23
C MET A 339 -0.54 16.11 -9.66
N ARG A 340 -1.70 16.00 -10.31
CA ARG A 340 -2.50 17.17 -10.70
C ARG A 340 -2.94 17.98 -9.49
N THR A 341 -3.43 17.30 -8.45
CA THR A 341 -3.80 17.94 -7.18
C THR A 341 -2.60 18.59 -6.52
N TYR A 342 -1.46 17.90 -6.43
CA TYR A 342 -0.21 18.47 -5.90
C TYR A 342 0.19 19.75 -6.63
N GLN A 343 0.11 19.77 -7.97
CA GLN A 343 0.43 20.95 -8.77
C GLN A 343 -0.54 22.11 -8.54
N ARG A 344 -1.83 21.82 -8.25
CA ARG A 344 -2.88 22.82 -8.05
C ARG A 344 -2.87 23.43 -6.64
N VAL A 345 -2.48 22.66 -5.63
CA VAL A 345 -2.37 23.16 -4.26
C VAL A 345 -1.32 24.26 -4.18
N SER A 346 -1.69 25.39 -3.57
CA SER A 346 -0.81 26.53 -3.35
C SER A 346 0.36 26.18 -2.43
N ASP A 347 1.55 26.70 -2.73
CA ASP A 347 2.72 26.61 -1.86
C ASP A 347 2.51 27.30 -0.49
N ARG A 348 1.49 28.17 -0.38
CA ARG A 348 1.08 28.82 0.86
C ARG A 348 0.23 27.91 1.77
N GLU A 349 -0.14 26.72 1.31
CA GLU A 349 -0.89 25.71 2.05
C GLU A 349 0.00 24.51 2.39
N PRO A 350 0.94 24.63 3.35
CA PRO A 350 1.96 23.61 3.61
C PRO A 350 1.38 22.25 3.98
N PHE A 351 0.24 22.22 4.68
CA PHE A 351 -0.41 20.97 5.03
C PHE A 351 -0.92 20.24 3.79
N ALA A 352 -1.74 20.88 2.96
CA ALA A 352 -2.30 20.28 1.75
C ALA A 352 -1.18 19.87 0.76
N LYS A 353 -0.17 20.74 0.59
CA LYS A 353 0.97 20.46 -0.30
C LYS A 353 1.79 19.28 0.19
N GLY A 354 2.02 19.21 1.50
CA GLY A 354 2.78 18.14 2.15
C GLY A 354 2.02 16.82 2.15
N LEU A 355 0.70 16.88 2.36
CA LEU A 355 -0.19 15.73 2.29
C LEU A 355 -0.15 15.12 0.88
N MET A 356 -0.27 15.93 -0.17
CA MET A 356 -0.21 15.42 -1.55
C MET A 356 1.17 14.88 -1.93
N LEU A 357 2.24 15.54 -1.51
CA LEU A 357 3.60 15.02 -1.70
C LEU A 357 3.80 13.68 -0.98
N GLY A 358 3.28 13.56 0.25
CA GLY A 358 3.32 12.33 1.03
C GLY A 358 2.46 11.22 0.44
N CYS A 359 1.23 11.53 -0.02
CA CYS A 359 0.37 10.58 -0.73
C CYS A 359 1.01 10.08 -2.02
N LEU A 360 1.76 10.93 -2.73
CA LEU A 360 2.55 10.52 -3.89
C LEU A 360 3.66 9.54 -3.47
N GLY A 361 4.44 9.87 -2.46
CA GLY A 361 5.49 8.99 -1.93
C GLY A 361 4.93 7.64 -1.45
N ALA A 362 3.79 7.66 -0.75
CA ALA A 362 3.04 6.48 -0.33
C ALA A 362 2.65 5.56 -1.51
N GLN A 363 2.10 6.13 -2.60
CA GLN A 363 1.74 5.37 -3.79
C GLN A 363 2.98 4.82 -4.51
N VAL A 364 4.04 5.61 -4.65
CA VAL A 364 5.30 5.14 -5.24
C VAL A 364 5.90 4.00 -4.42
N ALA A 365 5.93 4.12 -3.10
CA ALA A 365 6.41 3.05 -2.22
C ALA A 365 5.56 1.78 -2.33
N PHE A 366 4.23 1.92 -2.45
CA PHE A 366 3.32 0.80 -2.67
C PHE A 366 3.59 0.09 -4.00
N ILE A 367 3.74 0.86 -5.09
CA ILE A 367 3.97 0.36 -6.46
C ILE A 367 5.33 -0.33 -6.56
N LEU A 368 6.40 0.32 -6.12
CA LEU A 368 7.74 -0.26 -6.15
C LEU A 368 7.86 -1.46 -5.20
N GLY A 369 7.26 -1.38 -4.01
CA GLY A 369 7.20 -2.51 -3.09
C GLY A 369 6.46 -3.71 -3.69
N GLY A 370 5.51 -3.48 -4.60
CA GLY A 370 4.77 -4.52 -5.32
C GLY A 370 5.64 -5.40 -6.23
N LEU A 371 6.89 -4.99 -6.53
CA LEU A 371 7.85 -5.82 -7.27
C LEU A 371 8.39 -6.98 -6.41
N THR A 372 8.30 -6.85 -5.09
CA THR A 372 8.92 -7.78 -4.13
C THR A 372 7.93 -8.46 -3.19
N GLU A 373 6.66 -8.07 -3.26
CA GLU A 373 5.55 -8.61 -2.47
C GLU A 373 4.22 -8.45 -3.22
N SER A 374 3.23 -9.32 -2.97
CA SER A 374 1.87 -9.19 -3.53
C SER A 374 0.97 -8.33 -2.62
N ASN A 375 1.31 -7.04 -2.57
CA ASN A 375 0.67 -6.05 -1.70
C ASN A 375 -0.85 -5.95 -1.80
N PHE A 376 -1.43 -6.17 -2.98
CA PHE A 376 -2.86 -6.07 -3.24
C PHE A 376 -3.63 -7.36 -2.93
N GLU A 377 -2.94 -8.50 -2.77
CA GLU A 377 -3.57 -9.73 -2.29
C GLU A 377 -3.97 -9.57 -0.82
N HIS A 378 -3.07 -9.00 -0.01
CA HIS A 378 -3.30 -8.77 1.41
C HIS A 378 -4.30 -7.63 1.68
N SER A 379 -5.42 -7.94 2.34
CA SER A 379 -6.47 -6.97 2.70
C SER A 379 -5.95 -5.78 3.52
N LYS A 380 -4.97 -6.00 4.39
CA LYS A 380 -4.37 -4.95 5.24
C LYS A 380 -3.79 -3.80 4.43
N LEU A 381 -3.02 -4.12 3.38
CA LEU A 381 -2.37 -3.11 2.53
C LEU A 381 -3.36 -2.44 1.59
N LYS A 382 -4.36 -3.19 1.06
CA LYS A 382 -5.47 -2.61 0.30
C LYS A 382 -6.16 -1.50 1.09
N PHE A 383 -6.40 -1.72 2.39
CA PHE A 383 -7.10 -0.75 3.24
C PHE A 383 -6.29 0.52 3.53
N VAL A 384 -4.97 0.40 3.66
CA VAL A 384 -4.08 1.57 3.72
C VAL A 384 -4.14 2.32 2.39
N MET A 385 -4.10 1.62 1.26
CA MET A 385 -4.07 2.28 -0.04
C MET A 385 -5.38 3.04 -0.34
N ILE A 386 -6.55 2.47 -0.02
CA ILE A 386 -7.82 3.18 -0.19
C ILE A 386 -7.95 4.38 0.74
N LEU A 387 -7.31 4.37 1.93
CA LEU A 387 -7.25 5.53 2.80
C LEU A 387 -6.43 6.66 2.15
N ILE A 388 -5.25 6.33 1.60
CA ILE A 388 -4.43 7.30 0.87
C ILE A 388 -5.18 7.85 -0.35
N TRP A 389 -5.85 7.00 -1.13
CA TRP A 389 -6.66 7.45 -2.27
C TRP A 389 -7.85 8.32 -1.85
N ALA A 390 -8.50 8.01 -0.72
CA ALA A 390 -9.59 8.81 -0.19
C ALA A 390 -9.10 10.22 0.25
N LEU A 391 -7.89 10.32 0.81
CA LEU A 391 -7.25 11.61 1.11
C LEU A 391 -6.93 12.40 -0.17
N VAL A 392 -6.49 11.72 -1.23
CA VAL A 392 -6.25 12.33 -2.56
C VAL A 392 -7.56 12.85 -3.17
N VAL A 393 -8.63 12.06 -3.12
CA VAL A 393 -9.95 12.47 -3.63
C VAL A 393 -10.47 13.70 -2.90
N TRP A 394 -10.39 13.73 -1.57
CA TRP A 394 -10.79 14.89 -0.79
C TRP A 394 -10.03 16.15 -1.21
N GLN A 395 -8.70 16.09 -1.28
CA GLN A 395 -7.93 17.27 -1.68
C GLN A 395 -8.17 17.66 -3.15
N ALA A 396 -8.48 16.70 -4.01
CA ALA A 396 -8.86 16.97 -5.41
C ALA A 396 -10.23 17.64 -5.52
N GLU A 397 -11.17 17.37 -4.60
CA GLU A 397 -12.47 18.04 -4.51
C GLU A 397 -12.29 19.50 -4.06
N GLU A 398 -11.48 19.73 -3.01
CA GLU A 398 -11.13 21.07 -2.49
C GLU A 398 -10.47 21.95 -3.55
N THR A 399 -9.60 21.36 -4.39
CA THR A 399 -8.90 22.07 -5.47
C THR A 399 -9.64 22.06 -6.81
N HIS A 400 -10.88 21.53 -6.83
CA HIS A 400 -11.75 21.42 -8.00
C HIS A 400 -11.18 20.64 -9.20
N VAL A 401 -10.10 19.87 -9.01
CA VAL A 401 -9.49 19.02 -10.05
C VAL A 401 -10.47 17.98 -10.59
N LEU A 402 -11.39 17.49 -9.76
CA LEU A 402 -12.39 16.50 -10.18
C LEU A 402 -13.44 17.07 -11.14
N LYS A 403 -13.75 18.37 -11.06
CA LYS A 403 -14.76 19.01 -11.93
C LYS A 403 -14.27 19.11 -13.38
N GLU A 404 -12.96 19.29 -13.58
CA GLU A 404 -12.32 19.41 -14.90
C GLU A 404 -12.26 18.09 -15.68
N ARG A 405 -12.42 16.93 -15.02
CA ARG A 405 -12.51 15.62 -15.68
C ARG A 405 -13.92 15.30 -16.20
N SER A 406 -14.91 16.08 -15.80
CA SER A 406 -16.33 15.85 -16.13
C SER A 406 -16.84 16.67 -17.32
N VAL A 407 -15.94 17.44 -17.95
CA VAL A 407 -16.07 18.13 -19.24
C VAL A 407 -15.19 17.38 -20.22
#